data_AF-A0A9W6GE17-F1
#
_entry.id   AF-A0A9W6GE17-F1
#
_cell.length_a   1.000
_cell.length_b   1.000
_cell.length_c   1.000
_cell.angle_alpha   90.00
_cell.angle_beta   90.00
_cell.angle_gamma   90.00
#
_symmetry.space_group_name_H-M   'P 1'
#
loop_
_entity.id
_entity.type
_entity.pdbx_description
1 polymer ?
#
loop_
_entity_poly.entity_id
_entity_poly.type
_entity_poly.pdbx_seq_one_letter_code
_entity_poly.pdbx_strand_id
1 'polypeptide(L)'
;MELITKIKTKQAKIGIIGLGYVGLPLVIEFCKAGFQVYGFDIDERKINLLLEGKSYIKHINNSSISEILPNFTPTTDFSRISEVDCVIICVPTPLNKYREPDLSYVFNTGEVIAKYMKKGQLIVLESTTYPGTTDEDLRKILEKSGLKAGVDFYLAYSPEREDPGNKEFSTSKIPKVVGGFSSSCLEVAKALYDQIVVRTVPVSSTKVAESVKLLENIYRAVNIALVNELKILFDRMGIDVWEVIEAAKTKPFGFQAFYPGPGLGGHCIPIDPFYLTWKAREYDFHTRFIELAGEINTQVTYYVLEKIIQALNENKTSIKGARILILGVAYKKDVDDMRESPALKLMDLLEKRGALVDYNDPYIPELPETRKYKKKKKSVELTPDNLSLYDCVVITTDHSLYDPDFIAKNSKLIIDTRNLIKSKTYQNVLKA
;
A
#
# COMPACT_ATOMS: atom_id res chain seq x y z
N MET A 1 8.96 -32.71 -10.91
CA MET A 1 8.06 -32.95 -12.06
C MET A 1 6.62 -33.23 -11.64
N GLU A 2 6.37 -34.06 -10.61
CA GLU A 2 5.01 -34.37 -10.16
C GLU A 2 4.16 -33.13 -9.77
N LEU A 3 4.70 -32.21 -8.96
CA LEU A 3 3.97 -31.01 -8.54
C LEU A 3 3.59 -30.10 -9.73
N ILE A 4 4.46 -29.95 -10.73
CA ILE A 4 4.14 -29.18 -11.95
C ILE A 4 2.95 -29.78 -12.68
N THR A 5 2.88 -31.11 -12.78
CA THR A 5 1.73 -31.80 -13.39
C THR A 5 0.45 -31.54 -12.59
N LYS A 6 0.49 -31.65 -11.25
CA LYS A 6 -0.65 -31.33 -10.38
C LYS A 6 -1.12 -29.88 -10.55
N ILE A 7 -0.19 -28.93 -10.66
CA ILE A 7 -0.51 -27.51 -10.90
C ILE A 7 -1.20 -27.34 -12.26
N LYS A 8 -0.62 -27.86 -13.35
CA LYS A 8 -1.17 -27.73 -14.70
C LYS A 8 -2.54 -28.38 -14.88
N THR A 9 -2.80 -29.46 -14.14
CA THR A 9 -4.08 -30.20 -14.17
C THR A 9 -5.07 -29.73 -13.10
N LYS A 10 -4.76 -28.66 -12.36
CA LYS A 10 -5.59 -28.10 -11.27
C LYS A 10 -5.83 -29.05 -10.09
N GLN A 11 -5.04 -30.11 -9.98
CA GLN A 11 -5.10 -31.08 -8.88
C GLN A 11 -4.30 -30.64 -7.65
N ALA A 12 -3.38 -29.67 -7.80
CA ALA A 12 -2.64 -29.12 -6.68
C ALA A 12 -3.58 -28.34 -5.74
N LYS A 13 -3.43 -28.51 -4.44
CA LYS A 13 -4.12 -27.70 -3.42
C LYS A 13 -3.26 -26.50 -3.02
N ILE A 14 -3.85 -25.31 -2.98
CA ILE A 14 -3.13 -24.06 -2.68
C ILE A 14 -3.49 -23.59 -1.27
N GLY A 15 -2.49 -23.27 -0.46
CA GLY A 15 -2.64 -22.64 0.84
C GLY A 15 -2.17 -21.19 0.78
N ILE A 16 -2.96 -20.25 1.29
CA ILE A 16 -2.62 -18.83 1.33
C ILE A 16 -2.75 -18.34 2.77
N ILE A 17 -1.64 -17.86 3.33
CA ILE A 17 -1.55 -17.41 4.73
C ILE A 17 -1.57 -15.89 4.78
N GLY A 18 -2.53 -15.34 5.53
CA GLY A 18 -2.77 -13.91 5.64
C GLY A 18 -3.81 -13.46 4.62
N LEU A 19 -5.08 -13.40 5.04
CA LEU A 19 -6.22 -13.05 4.19
C LEU A 19 -6.43 -11.52 4.18
N GLY A 20 -5.34 -10.78 4.00
CA GLY A 20 -5.38 -9.33 3.89
C GLY A 20 -5.67 -8.85 2.46
N TYR A 21 -5.29 -7.59 2.21
CA TYR A 21 -5.35 -6.95 0.89
C TYR A 21 -4.56 -7.66 -0.20
N VAL A 22 -3.63 -8.56 0.14
CA VAL A 22 -2.83 -9.34 -0.83
C VAL A 22 -3.34 -10.78 -0.94
N GLY A 23 -3.48 -11.47 0.19
CA GLY A 23 -3.85 -12.89 0.17
C GLY A 23 -5.28 -13.15 -0.31
N LEU A 24 -6.27 -12.31 0.04
CA LEU A 24 -7.65 -12.56 -0.35
C LEU A 24 -7.88 -12.41 -1.88
N PRO A 25 -7.32 -11.40 -2.57
CA PRO A 25 -7.31 -11.38 -4.04
C PRO A 25 -6.68 -12.62 -4.67
N LEU A 26 -5.56 -13.12 -4.16
CA LEU A 26 -4.93 -14.34 -4.68
C LEU A 26 -5.82 -15.57 -4.49
N VAL A 27 -6.49 -15.70 -3.34
CA VAL A 27 -7.49 -16.76 -3.12
C VAL A 27 -8.53 -16.74 -4.24
N ILE A 28 -9.08 -15.56 -4.54
CA ILE A 28 -10.11 -15.40 -5.57
C ILE A 28 -9.58 -15.84 -6.93
N GLU A 29 -8.39 -15.40 -7.33
CA GLU A 29 -7.84 -15.73 -8.65
C GLU A 29 -7.48 -17.23 -8.78
N PHE A 30 -6.94 -17.86 -7.73
CA PHE A 30 -6.68 -19.30 -7.74
C PHE A 30 -7.98 -20.12 -7.77
N CYS A 31 -9.01 -19.74 -7.01
CA CYS A 31 -10.30 -20.41 -7.05
C CYS A 31 -10.97 -20.28 -8.44
N LYS A 32 -10.93 -19.09 -9.05
CA LYS A 32 -11.44 -18.86 -10.42
C LYS A 32 -10.67 -19.68 -11.46
N ALA A 33 -9.37 -19.90 -11.25
CA ALA A 33 -8.55 -20.76 -12.09
C ALA A 33 -8.82 -22.26 -11.87
N GLY A 34 -9.74 -22.64 -10.98
CA GLY A 34 -10.20 -24.00 -10.75
C GLY A 34 -9.45 -24.77 -9.66
N PHE A 35 -8.63 -24.09 -8.84
CA PHE A 35 -7.91 -24.75 -7.74
C PHE A 35 -8.76 -24.86 -6.47
N GLN A 36 -8.48 -25.89 -5.69
CA GLN A 36 -8.91 -25.97 -4.29
C GLN A 36 -7.95 -25.13 -3.43
N VAL A 37 -8.50 -24.13 -2.73
CA VAL A 37 -7.72 -23.15 -1.97
C VAL A 37 -8.08 -23.18 -0.49
N TYR A 38 -7.05 -23.15 0.35
CA TYR A 38 -7.14 -23.11 1.81
C TYR A 38 -6.64 -21.72 2.24
N GLY A 39 -7.49 -20.94 2.87
CA GLY A 39 -7.13 -19.60 3.36
C GLY A 39 -6.88 -19.64 4.85
N PHE A 40 -5.68 -19.27 5.29
CA PHE A 40 -5.29 -19.28 6.68
C PHE A 40 -5.19 -17.84 7.23
N ASP A 41 -5.90 -17.53 8.30
CA ASP A 41 -5.74 -16.28 9.04
C ASP A 41 -5.90 -16.54 10.55
N ILE A 42 -5.29 -15.71 11.39
CA ILE A 42 -5.42 -15.81 12.84
C ILE A 42 -6.70 -15.12 13.35
N ASP A 43 -7.29 -14.23 12.54
CA ASP A 43 -8.50 -13.50 12.91
C ASP A 43 -9.75 -14.32 12.58
N GLU A 44 -10.30 -14.98 13.61
CA GLU A 44 -11.50 -15.79 13.51
C GLU A 44 -12.71 -15.03 12.94
N ARG A 45 -12.79 -13.71 13.18
CA ARG A 45 -13.88 -12.88 12.65
C ARG A 45 -13.84 -12.81 11.12
N LYS A 46 -12.64 -12.74 10.53
CA LYS A 46 -12.48 -12.77 9.06
C LYS A 46 -12.94 -14.11 8.50
N ILE A 47 -12.54 -15.20 9.15
CA ILE A 47 -12.90 -16.56 8.74
C ILE A 47 -14.41 -16.74 8.76
N ASN A 48 -15.08 -16.33 9.84
CA ASN A 48 -16.54 -16.42 9.95
C ASN A 48 -17.27 -15.62 8.86
N LEU A 49 -16.83 -14.38 8.57
CA LEU A 49 -17.39 -13.58 7.48
C LEU A 49 -17.21 -14.26 6.11
N LEU A 50 -16.03 -14.82 5.85
CA LEU A 50 -15.75 -15.49 4.58
C LEU A 50 -16.60 -16.75 4.40
N LEU A 51 -16.81 -17.54 5.46
CA LEU A 51 -17.71 -18.71 5.45
C LEU A 51 -19.16 -18.33 5.14
N GLU A 52 -19.58 -17.12 5.52
CA GLU A 52 -20.90 -16.56 5.17
C GLU A 52 -20.97 -15.97 3.75
N GLY A 53 -19.89 -16.06 2.96
CA GLY A 53 -19.83 -15.45 1.62
C GLY A 53 -19.68 -13.93 1.66
N LYS A 54 -19.14 -13.37 2.75
CA LYS A 54 -19.00 -11.92 2.94
C LYS A 54 -17.54 -11.50 2.96
N SER A 55 -17.25 -10.38 2.30
CA SER A 55 -15.96 -9.71 2.35
C SER A 55 -15.94 -8.65 3.46
N TYR A 56 -14.82 -8.54 4.16
CA TYR A 56 -14.49 -7.40 5.05
C TYR A 56 -13.64 -6.33 4.35
N ILE A 57 -13.26 -6.56 3.09
CA ILE A 57 -12.54 -5.59 2.24
C ILE A 57 -13.57 -4.94 1.32
N LYS A 58 -13.84 -3.64 1.50
CA LYS A 58 -14.99 -2.96 0.86
C LYS A 58 -15.00 -3.04 -0.67
N HIS A 59 -13.85 -3.04 -1.32
CA HIS A 59 -13.77 -3.10 -2.78
C HIS A 59 -13.82 -4.53 -3.35
N ILE A 60 -13.89 -5.56 -2.50
CA ILE A 60 -14.15 -6.93 -2.90
C ILE A 60 -15.63 -7.22 -2.62
N ASN A 61 -16.39 -7.48 -3.68
CA ASN A 61 -17.82 -7.74 -3.58
C ASN A 61 -18.09 -9.08 -2.86
N ASN A 62 -19.14 -9.13 -2.05
CA ASN A 62 -19.60 -10.37 -1.40
C ASN A 62 -19.89 -11.48 -2.43
N SER A 63 -20.45 -11.13 -3.58
CA SER A 63 -20.71 -12.11 -4.66
C SER A 63 -19.43 -12.84 -5.09
N SER A 64 -18.30 -12.14 -5.16
CA SER A 64 -17.01 -12.75 -5.52
C SER A 64 -16.52 -13.74 -4.47
N ILE A 65 -16.88 -13.57 -3.19
CA ILE A 65 -16.57 -14.55 -2.14
C ILE A 65 -17.53 -15.74 -2.25
N SER A 66 -18.83 -15.49 -2.38
CA SER A 66 -19.84 -16.55 -2.51
C SER A 66 -19.59 -17.47 -3.71
N GLU A 67 -19.14 -16.92 -4.83
CA GLU A 67 -18.81 -17.68 -6.05
C GLU A 67 -17.64 -18.65 -5.86
N ILE A 68 -16.66 -18.30 -5.01
CA ILE A 68 -15.46 -19.13 -4.81
C ILE A 68 -15.58 -20.12 -3.65
N LEU A 69 -16.59 -19.96 -2.79
CA LEU A 69 -16.80 -20.81 -1.60
C LEU A 69 -16.73 -22.33 -1.88
N PRO A 70 -17.29 -22.87 -2.99
CA PRO A 70 -17.17 -24.30 -3.30
C PRO A 70 -15.73 -24.80 -3.46
N ASN A 71 -14.80 -23.90 -3.80
CA ASN A 71 -13.39 -24.19 -3.99
C ASN A 71 -12.51 -23.56 -2.90
N PHE A 72 -13.10 -22.89 -1.90
CA PHE A 72 -12.40 -22.12 -0.90
C PHE A 72 -12.71 -22.59 0.52
N THR A 73 -11.66 -22.93 1.27
CA THR A 73 -11.73 -23.33 2.67
C THR A 73 -11.00 -22.30 3.54
N PRO A 74 -11.68 -21.26 4.04
CA PRO A 74 -11.10 -20.36 5.05
C PRO A 74 -11.01 -21.09 6.40
N THR A 75 -9.89 -20.94 7.12
CA THR A 75 -9.65 -21.62 8.39
C THR A 75 -8.65 -20.87 9.28
N THR A 76 -8.78 -21.07 10.59
CA THR A 76 -7.77 -20.72 11.61
C THR A 76 -6.88 -21.91 11.99
N ASP A 77 -7.14 -23.10 11.45
CA ASP A 77 -6.39 -24.32 11.74
C ASP A 77 -5.19 -24.48 10.79
N PHE A 78 -4.02 -24.06 11.27
CA PHE A 78 -2.77 -24.13 10.52
C PHE A 78 -2.20 -25.56 10.40
N SER A 79 -2.72 -26.56 11.13
CA SER A 79 -2.27 -27.96 10.96
C SER A 79 -2.57 -28.51 9.56
N ARG A 80 -3.58 -27.93 8.91
CA ARG A 80 -4.01 -28.25 7.55
C ARG A 80 -3.04 -27.77 6.47
N ILE A 81 -1.94 -27.09 6.82
CA ILE A 81 -0.81 -26.86 5.92
C ILE A 81 -0.28 -28.19 5.35
N SER A 82 -0.40 -29.29 6.11
CA SER A 82 -0.05 -30.64 5.64
C SER A 82 -0.94 -31.13 4.48
N GLU A 83 -2.13 -30.56 4.27
CA GLU A 83 -3.07 -30.95 3.22
C GLU A 83 -2.76 -30.30 1.87
N VAL A 84 -2.08 -29.15 1.84
CA VAL A 84 -1.85 -28.38 0.61
C VAL A 84 -0.54 -28.76 -0.09
N ASP A 85 -0.39 -28.39 -1.35
CA ASP A 85 0.82 -28.64 -2.15
C ASP A 85 1.66 -27.37 -2.34
N CYS A 86 1.02 -26.20 -2.37
CA CYS A 86 1.69 -24.91 -2.45
C CYS A 86 1.24 -24.04 -1.27
N VAL A 87 2.15 -23.30 -0.63
CA VAL A 87 1.87 -22.37 0.47
C VAL A 87 2.40 -21.00 0.08
N ILE A 88 1.54 -19.99 0.15
CA ILE A 88 1.84 -18.60 -0.19
C ILE A 88 1.71 -17.74 1.07
N ILE A 89 2.75 -17.00 1.43
CA ILE A 89 2.83 -16.20 2.65
C ILE A 89 2.56 -14.72 2.32
N CYS A 90 1.42 -14.20 2.79
CA CYS A 90 0.91 -12.84 2.55
C CYS A 90 0.60 -12.12 3.88
N VAL A 91 1.47 -12.28 4.88
CA VAL A 91 1.31 -11.67 6.22
C VAL A 91 1.88 -10.25 6.29
N PRO A 92 1.42 -9.42 7.25
CA PRO A 92 1.92 -8.05 7.40
C PRO A 92 3.42 -7.96 7.68
N THR A 93 4.07 -6.91 7.16
CA THR A 93 5.49 -6.60 7.41
C THR A 93 5.64 -5.12 7.83
N PRO A 94 5.16 -4.74 9.04
CA PRO A 94 5.17 -3.36 9.49
C PRO A 94 6.59 -2.86 9.83
N LEU A 95 6.70 -1.58 10.20
CA LEU A 95 7.87 -1.06 10.89
C LEU A 95 7.62 -0.97 12.39
N ASN A 96 8.68 -1.13 13.19
CA ASN A 96 8.66 -0.86 14.61
C ASN A 96 8.70 0.67 14.91
N LYS A 97 8.68 1.04 16.19
CA LYS A 97 8.72 2.46 16.62
C LYS A 97 9.99 3.23 16.21
N TYR A 98 11.05 2.52 15.84
CA TYR A 98 12.33 3.07 15.36
C TYR A 98 12.44 3.07 13.83
N ARG A 99 11.35 2.77 13.11
CA ARG A 99 11.29 2.63 11.64
C ARG A 99 12.14 1.48 11.09
N GLU A 100 12.34 0.44 11.88
CA GLU A 100 13.04 -0.77 11.44
C GLU A 100 12.02 -1.84 11.02
N PRO A 101 12.34 -2.67 10.01
CA PRO A 101 11.51 -3.81 9.61
C PRO A 101 11.13 -4.72 10.78
N ASP A 102 9.84 -5.01 10.92
CA ASP A 102 9.34 -6.03 11.83
C ASP A 102 8.83 -7.24 11.03
N LEU A 103 9.71 -8.23 10.86
CA LEU A 103 9.44 -9.48 10.17
C LEU A 103 8.96 -10.60 11.10
N SER A 104 8.62 -10.30 12.36
CA SER A 104 8.16 -11.32 13.32
C SER A 104 6.96 -12.11 12.78
N TYR A 105 6.04 -11.47 12.06
CA TYR A 105 4.91 -12.14 11.41
C TYR A 105 5.33 -13.18 10.36
N VAL A 106 6.31 -12.85 9.52
CA VAL A 106 6.84 -13.76 8.50
C VAL A 106 7.57 -14.93 9.17
N PHE A 107 8.42 -14.65 10.15
CA PHE A 107 9.21 -15.68 10.83
C PHE A 107 8.34 -16.60 11.68
N ASN A 108 7.36 -16.07 12.41
CA ASN A 108 6.38 -16.86 13.16
C ASN A 108 5.56 -17.76 12.21
N THR A 109 5.18 -17.23 11.04
CA THR A 109 4.52 -18.03 10.00
C THR A 109 5.44 -19.15 9.48
N GLY A 110 6.72 -18.86 9.26
CA GLY A 110 7.74 -19.85 8.90
C GLY A 110 7.85 -20.98 9.93
N GLU A 111 7.87 -20.66 11.22
CA GLU A 111 7.91 -21.65 12.31
C GLU A 111 6.64 -22.53 12.34
N VAL A 112 5.48 -21.96 12.02
CA VAL A 112 4.23 -22.73 11.91
C VAL A 112 4.26 -23.65 10.69
N ILE A 113 4.70 -23.15 9.52
CA ILE A 113 4.86 -23.97 8.31
C ILE A 113 5.83 -25.12 8.57
N ALA A 114 6.98 -24.85 9.21
CA ALA A 114 8.01 -25.86 9.50
C ALA A 114 7.47 -27.07 10.30
N LYS A 115 6.45 -26.85 11.15
CA LYS A 115 5.82 -27.93 11.94
C LYS A 115 4.93 -28.87 11.13
N TYR A 116 4.33 -28.38 10.04
CA TYR A 116 3.29 -29.10 9.29
C TYR A 116 3.63 -29.33 7.82
N MET A 117 4.75 -28.78 7.34
CA MET A 117 5.18 -28.93 5.95
C MET A 117 5.57 -30.38 5.64
N LYS A 118 5.45 -30.75 4.36
CA LYS A 118 5.77 -32.08 3.83
C LYS A 118 6.69 -31.97 2.62
N LYS A 119 7.39 -33.07 2.34
CA LYS A 119 8.22 -33.22 1.13
C LYS A 119 7.38 -32.97 -0.13
N GLY A 120 7.96 -32.27 -1.09
CA GLY A 120 7.38 -31.93 -2.38
C GLY A 120 6.55 -30.63 -2.39
N GLN A 121 6.35 -29.96 -1.26
CA GLN A 121 5.62 -28.69 -1.23
C GLN A 121 6.40 -27.54 -1.86
N LEU A 122 5.69 -26.56 -2.41
CA LEU A 122 6.22 -25.24 -2.75
C LEU A 122 5.85 -24.24 -1.66
N ILE A 123 6.84 -23.51 -1.14
CA ILE A 123 6.63 -22.38 -0.23
C ILE A 123 7.06 -21.09 -0.95
N VAL A 124 6.15 -20.11 -1.01
CA VAL A 124 6.42 -18.80 -1.62
C VAL A 124 6.20 -17.68 -0.61
N LEU A 125 7.19 -16.82 -0.45
CA LEU A 125 7.03 -15.56 0.27
C LEU A 125 6.57 -14.47 -0.71
N GLU A 126 5.45 -13.81 -0.40
CA GLU A 126 4.96 -12.65 -1.16
C GLU A 126 4.98 -11.35 -0.37
N SER A 127 4.94 -11.43 0.96
CA SER A 127 5.09 -10.27 1.83
C SER A 127 6.37 -9.48 1.50
N THR A 128 6.23 -8.16 1.34
CA THR A 128 7.37 -7.29 1.06
C THR A 128 8.45 -7.44 2.14
N THR A 129 9.69 -7.59 1.71
CA THR A 129 10.84 -7.80 2.60
C THR A 129 12.17 -7.31 2.00
N TYR A 130 13.29 -7.51 2.72
CA TYR A 130 14.64 -7.17 2.26
C TYR A 130 15.36 -8.33 1.55
N PRO A 131 16.33 -8.05 0.66
CA PRO A 131 17.14 -9.07 0.00
C PRO A 131 17.85 -9.97 1.02
N GLY A 132 17.61 -11.28 0.92
CA GLY A 132 18.15 -12.31 1.83
C GLY A 132 17.10 -12.90 2.79
N THR A 133 15.91 -12.32 2.88
CA THR A 133 14.88 -12.84 3.79
C THR A 133 14.47 -14.26 3.40
N THR A 134 14.23 -14.52 2.11
CA THR A 134 13.71 -15.80 1.66
C THR A 134 14.76 -16.90 1.74
N ASP A 135 15.95 -16.70 1.16
CA ASP A 135 16.98 -17.72 1.02
C ASP A 135 17.95 -17.82 2.21
N GLU A 136 17.96 -16.85 3.13
CA GLU A 136 18.76 -16.91 4.35
C GLU A 136 17.90 -17.11 5.58
N ASP A 137 17.04 -16.15 5.92
CA ASP A 137 16.33 -16.13 7.20
C ASP A 137 15.18 -17.14 7.25
N LEU A 138 14.24 -17.02 6.31
CA LEU A 138 13.06 -17.89 6.22
C LEU A 138 13.47 -19.33 5.88
N ARG A 139 14.44 -19.52 4.98
CA ARG A 139 14.96 -20.86 4.68
C ARG A 139 15.48 -21.56 5.93
N LYS A 140 16.31 -20.89 6.75
CA LYS A 140 16.84 -21.48 8.00
C LYS A 140 15.71 -21.91 8.95
N ILE A 141 14.63 -21.13 9.03
CA ILE A 141 13.46 -21.46 9.85
C ILE A 141 12.75 -22.70 9.29
N LEU A 142 12.45 -22.73 7.99
CA LEU A 142 11.76 -23.85 7.35
C LEU A 142 12.56 -25.15 7.43
N GLU A 143 13.89 -25.08 7.30
CA GLU A 143 14.78 -26.25 7.38
C GLU A 143 14.87 -26.85 8.80
N LYS A 144 14.38 -26.18 9.85
CA LYS A 144 14.21 -26.80 11.18
C LYS A 144 13.23 -27.98 11.17
N SER A 145 12.38 -28.09 10.14
CA SER A 145 11.54 -29.27 9.88
C SER A 145 12.35 -30.55 9.59
N GLY A 146 13.65 -30.42 9.29
CA GLY A 146 14.51 -31.51 8.81
C GLY A 146 14.49 -31.68 7.28
N LEU A 147 13.60 -30.97 6.56
CA LEU A 147 13.57 -30.95 5.10
C LEU A 147 14.54 -29.89 4.55
N LYS A 148 15.12 -30.12 3.37
CA LYS A 148 16.06 -29.17 2.73
C LYS A 148 15.45 -28.43 1.54
N ALA A 149 15.64 -27.11 1.48
CA ALA A 149 15.14 -26.31 0.36
C ALA A 149 15.85 -26.67 -0.95
N GLY A 150 15.11 -26.71 -2.06
CA GLY A 150 15.61 -27.11 -3.38
C GLY A 150 15.85 -28.61 -3.56
N VAL A 151 15.70 -29.41 -2.50
CA VAL A 151 15.88 -30.87 -2.51
C VAL A 151 14.58 -31.57 -2.10
N ASP A 152 14.09 -31.27 -0.89
CA ASP A 152 12.87 -31.87 -0.34
C ASP A 152 11.64 -30.98 -0.51
N PHE A 153 11.81 -29.66 -0.57
CA PHE A 153 10.72 -28.71 -0.85
C PHE A 153 11.21 -27.58 -1.76
N TYR A 154 10.29 -26.92 -2.46
CA TYR A 154 10.58 -25.79 -3.32
C TYR A 154 10.41 -24.49 -2.55
N LEU A 155 11.30 -23.52 -2.77
CA LEU A 155 11.29 -22.22 -2.10
C LEU A 155 11.42 -21.10 -3.13
N ALA A 156 10.53 -20.12 -3.06
CA ALA A 156 10.53 -18.98 -3.97
C ALA A 156 10.08 -17.69 -3.28
N TYR A 157 10.33 -16.57 -3.96
CA TYR A 157 9.79 -15.26 -3.63
C TYR A 157 9.08 -14.69 -4.86
N SER A 158 7.92 -14.06 -4.64
CA SER A 158 7.18 -13.38 -5.68
C SER A 158 6.47 -12.16 -5.10
N PRO A 159 6.95 -10.93 -5.36
CA PRO A 159 6.37 -9.76 -4.73
C PRO A 159 4.99 -9.43 -5.29
N GLU A 160 4.09 -8.99 -4.42
CA GLU A 160 2.87 -8.32 -4.86
C GLU A 160 3.19 -6.93 -5.44
N ARG A 161 2.53 -6.56 -6.54
CA ARG A 161 2.77 -5.34 -7.33
C ARG A 161 1.49 -4.57 -7.63
N GLU A 162 0.37 -4.94 -7.03
CA GLU A 162 -0.91 -4.25 -7.12
C GLU A 162 -0.83 -2.75 -6.77
N ASP A 163 -1.60 -1.95 -7.52
CA ASP A 163 -1.85 -0.54 -7.25
C ASP A 163 -3.28 -0.36 -6.72
N PRO A 164 -3.48 -0.12 -5.41
CA PRO A 164 -4.81 -0.04 -4.82
C PRO A 164 -5.72 0.99 -5.50
N GLY A 165 -6.95 0.61 -5.78
CA GLY A 165 -7.96 1.47 -6.43
C GLY A 165 -7.78 1.62 -7.95
N ASN A 166 -6.80 0.95 -8.56
CA ASN A 166 -6.60 0.98 -10.01
C ASN A 166 -7.57 0.02 -10.71
N LYS A 167 -8.53 0.57 -11.48
CA LYS A 167 -9.55 -0.23 -12.19
C LYS A 167 -9.00 -0.90 -13.46
N GLU A 168 -7.89 -0.43 -14.00
CA GLU A 168 -7.33 -0.94 -15.26
C GLU A 168 -6.50 -2.22 -15.03
N PHE A 169 -5.79 -2.28 -13.90
CA PHE A 169 -4.86 -3.36 -13.57
C PHE A 169 -5.36 -4.20 -12.38
N SER A 170 -5.92 -5.37 -12.68
CA SER A 170 -6.17 -6.43 -11.69
C SER A 170 -4.94 -7.32 -11.50
N THR A 171 -4.89 -8.10 -10.43
CA THR A 171 -3.82 -9.09 -10.13
C THR A 171 -3.47 -9.94 -11.36
N SER A 172 -4.49 -10.44 -12.07
CA SER A 172 -4.34 -11.28 -13.26
C SER A 172 -3.76 -10.57 -14.49
N LYS A 173 -3.80 -9.23 -14.54
CA LYS A 173 -3.27 -8.44 -15.67
C LYS A 173 -1.86 -7.92 -15.43
N ILE A 174 -1.32 -8.06 -14.23
CA ILE A 174 0.01 -7.57 -13.87
C ILE A 174 1.04 -8.70 -14.06
N PRO A 175 2.15 -8.48 -14.79
CA PRO A 175 3.23 -9.45 -14.85
C PRO A 175 3.81 -9.73 -13.46
N LYS A 176 3.92 -11.00 -13.09
CA LYS A 176 4.40 -11.42 -11.76
C LYS A 176 5.88 -11.76 -11.79
N VAL A 177 6.69 -11.05 -11.00
CA VAL A 177 8.13 -11.35 -10.86
C VAL A 177 8.28 -12.60 -10.00
N VAL A 178 9.12 -13.54 -10.42
CA VAL A 178 9.33 -14.81 -9.69
C VAL A 178 10.81 -15.11 -9.57
N GLY A 179 11.31 -15.25 -8.35
CA GLY A 179 12.67 -15.72 -8.05
C GLY A 179 12.61 -17.02 -7.27
N GLY A 180 13.23 -18.08 -7.79
CA GLY A 180 13.37 -19.35 -7.07
C GLY A 180 14.71 -19.43 -6.33
N PHE A 181 14.76 -20.20 -5.24
CA PHE A 181 16.02 -20.50 -4.53
C PHE A 181 16.98 -21.34 -5.38
N SER A 182 16.44 -22.18 -6.26
CA SER A 182 17.16 -22.94 -7.28
C SER A 182 16.39 -22.92 -8.61
N SER A 183 16.99 -23.38 -9.70
CA SER A 183 16.32 -23.49 -11.01
C SER A 183 15.05 -24.34 -10.94
N SER A 184 15.07 -25.44 -10.19
CA SER A 184 13.87 -26.28 -10.00
C SER A 184 12.78 -25.56 -9.20
N CYS A 185 13.14 -24.78 -8.18
CA CYS A 185 12.17 -23.96 -7.44
C CYS A 185 11.53 -22.89 -8.33
N LEU A 186 12.34 -22.24 -9.18
CA LEU A 186 11.87 -21.24 -10.13
C LEU A 186 10.86 -21.84 -11.12
N GLU A 187 11.15 -23.03 -11.66
CA GLU A 187 10.25 -23.73 -12.57
C GLU A 187 8.89 -24.05 -11.93
N VAL A 188 8.88 -24.55 -10.70
CA VAL A 188 7.62 -24.86 -9.99
C VAL A 188 6.84 -23.59 -9.65
N ALA A 189 7.50 -22.56 -9.12
CA ALA A 189 6.85 -21.30 -8.79
C ALA A 189 6.29 -20.61 -10.04
N LYS A 190 7.04 -20.64 -11.15
CA LYS A 190 6.56 -20.16 -12.44
C LYS A 190 5.31 -20.92 -12.89
N ALA A 191 5.35 -22.25 -12.84
CA ALA A 191 4.22 -23.09 -13.23
C ALA A 191 2.95 -22.76 -12.44
N LEU A 192 3.09 -22.41 -11.15
CA LEU A 192 1.99 -21.98 -10.28
C LEU A 192 1.41 -20.63 -10.70
N TYR A 193 2.24 -19.58 -10.80
CA TYR A 193 1.74 -18.23 -11.07
C TYR A 193 1.26 -18.03 -12.51
N ASP A 194 1.84 -18.73 -13.49
CA ASP A 194 1.37 -18.70 -14.89
C ASP A 194 -0.11 -19.17 -15.02
N GLN A 195 -0.70 -19.76 -13.97
CA GLN A 195 -2.10 -20.17 -13.95
C GLN A 195 -3.09 -19.04 -13.65
N ILE A 196 -2.61 -17.94 -13.05
CA ILE A 196 -3.47 -16.85 -12.52
C ILE A 196 -3.05 -15.46 -12.99
N VAL A 197 -1.87 -15.30 -13.61
CA VAL A 197 -1.41 -14.02 -14.16
C VAL A 197 -1.14 -14.07 -15.66
N VAL A 198 -1.14 -12.90 -16.29
CA VAL A 198 -0.88 -12.73 -17.74
C VAL A 198 0.47 -13.32 -18.17
N ARG A 199 1.51 -13.16 -17.34
CA ARG A 199 2.82 -13.78 -17.53
C ARG A 199 3.66 -13.68 -16.26
N THR A 200 4.50 -14.67 -16.04
CA THR A 200 5.62 -14.56 -15.09
C THR A 200 6.84 -13.90 -15.72
N VAL A 201 7.61 -13.19 -14.89
CA VAL A 201 8.91 -12.60 -15.21
C VAL A 201 9.95 -13.27 -14.31
N PRO A 202 10.59 -14.36 -14.77
CA PRO A 202 11.56 -15.09 -13.97
C PRO A 202 12.84 -14.26 -13.79
N VAL A 203 13.41 -14.31 -12.58
CA VAL A 203 14.72 -13.73 -12.26
C VAL A 203 15.64 -14.77 -11.64
N SER A 204 16.94 -14.46 -11.59
CA SER A 204 17.98 -15.43 -11.25
C SER A 204 18.00 -15.92 -9.79
N SER A 205 17.36 -15.20 -8.86
CA SER A 205 17.31 -15.58 -7.45
C SER A 205 16.14 -14.91 -6.71
N THR A 206 15.82 -15.41 -5.52
CA THR A 206 14.91 -14.75 -4.57
C THR A 206 15.38 -13.34 -4.23
N LYS A 207 16.69 -13.14 -4.00
CA LYS A 207 17.29 -11.82 -3.70
C LYS A 207 17.05 -10.79 -4.78
N VAL A 208 17.14 -11.18 -6.06
CA VAL A 208 16.81 -10.28 -7.17
C VAL A 208 15.34 -9.92 -7.15
N ALA A 209 14.45 -10.89 -6.92
CA ALA A 209 13.01 -10.63 -6.86
C ALA A 209 12.62 -9.74 -5.66
N GLU A 210 13.23 -9.94 -4.49
CA GLU A 210 13.10 -9.06 -3.30
C GLU A 210 13.56 -7.64 -3.62
N SER A 211 14.73 -7.53 -4.26
CA SER A 211 15.31 -6.24 -4.66
C SER A 211 14.45 -5.49 -5.68
N VAL A 212 13.79 -6.19 -6.62
CA VAL A 212 12.89 -5.55 -7.60
C VAL A 212 11.77 -4.80 -6.89
N LYS A 213 11.14 -5.41 -5.89
CA LYS A 213 10.04 -4.76 -5.15
C LYS A 213 10.51 -3.50 -4.41
N LEU A 214 11.67 -3.58 -3.76
CA LEU A 214 12.24 -2.43 -3.08
C LEU A 214 12.62 -1.34 -4.07
N LEU A 215 13.26 -1.67 -5.19
CA LEU A 215 13.65 -0.72 -6.22
C LEU A 215 12.43 0.03 -6.79
N GLU A 216 11.33 -0.67 -7.10
CA GLU A 216 10.09 -0.06 -7.58
C GLU A 216 9.55 0.99 -6.60
N ASN A 217 9.53 0.67 -5.31
CA ASN A 217 9.04 1.57 -4.27
C ASN A 217 10.02 2.72 -3.96
N ILE A 218 11.33 2.45 -3.94
CA ILE A 218 12.38 3.46 -3.77
C ILE A 218 12.33 4.46 -4.92
N TYR A 219 12.25 3.98 -6.17
CA TYR A 219 12.11 4.82 -7.35
C TYR A 219 10.91 5.77 -7.23
N ARG A 220 9.74 5.24 -6.86
CA ARG A 220 8.55 6.06 -6.63
C ARG A 220 8.73 7.06 -5.49
N ALA A 221 9.31 6.65 -4.35
CA ALA A 221 9.52 7.53 -3.19
C ALA A 221 10.47 8.70 -3.51
N VAL A 222 11.59 8.41 -4.18
CA VAL A 222 12.62 9.40 -4.56
C VAL A 222 12.06 10.39 -5.58
N ASN A 223 11.33 9.93 -6.60
CA ASN A 223 10.77 10.86 -7.59
C ASN A 223 9.64 11.72 -7.01
N ILE A 224 8.83 11.19 -6.10
CA ILE A 224 7.85 12.02 -5.37
C ILE A 224 8.57 13.07 -4.51
N ALA A 225 9.67 12.70 -3.83
CA ALA A 225 10.47 13.64 -3.06
C ALA A 225 11.04 14.75 -3.95
N LEU A 226 11.63 14.40 -5.09
CA LEU A 226 12.15 15.36 -6.06
C LEU A 226 11.09 16.38 -6.48
N VAL A 227 9.90 15.90 -6.89
CA VAL A 227 8.82 16.80 -7.33
C VAL A 227 8.28 17.66 -6.17
N ASN A 228 8.24 17.11 -4.96
CA ASN A 228 7.85 17.86 -3.76
C ASN A 228 8.88 18.95 -3.40
N GLU A 229 10.17 18.67 -3.51
CA GLU A 229 11.23 19.66 -3.30
C GLU A 229 11.13 20.79 -4.33
N LEU A 230 10.98 20.43 -5.61
CA LEU A 230 10.80 21.39 -6.70
C LEU A 230 9.54 22.24 -6.52
N LYS A 231 8.45 21.66 -6.02
CA LYS A 231 7.23 22.41 -5.67
C LYS A 231 7.51 23.52 -4.66
N ILE A 232 8.24 23.22 -3.58
CA ILE A 232 8.57 24.22 -2.55
C ILE A 232 9.46 25.32 -3.14
N LEU A 233 10.43 24.95 -3.99
CA LEU A 233 11.30 25.92 -4.65
C LEU A 233 10.52 26.81 -5.65
N PHE A 234 9.71 26.21 -6.51
CA PHE A 234 8.93 26.92 -7.52
C PHE A 234 7.88 27.83 -6.91
N ASP A 235 7.25 27.46 -5.78
CA ASP A 235 6.36 28.36 -5.03
C ASP A 235 7.10 29.65 -4.62
N ARG A 236 8.34 29.54 -4.11
CA ARG A 236 9.17 30.72 -3.78
C ARG A 236 9.55 31.56 -4.99
N MET A 237 9.63 30.94 -6.17
CA MET A 237 9.91 31.61 -7.44
C MET A 237 8.65 32.16 -8.12
N GLY A 238 7.46 31.90 -7.59
CA GLY A 238 6.19 32.26 -8.24
C GLY A 238 5.87 31.44 -9.50
N ILE A 239 6.42 30.22 -9.61
CA ILE A 239 6.25 29.31 -10.75
C ILE A 239 5.24 28.20 -10.39
N ASP A 240 4.30 27.92 -11.29
CA ASP A 240 3.33 26.83 -11.12
C ASP A 240 3.96 25.47 -11.45
N VAL A 241 4.27 24.69 -10.42
CA VAL A 241 4.86 23.34 -10.56
C VAL A 241 3.97 22.39 -11.37
N TRP A 242 2.65 22.55 -11.36
CA TRP A 242 1.75 21.68 -12.11
C TRP A 242 1.83 21.96 -13.60
N GLU A 243 1.90 23.25 -13.98
CA GLU A 243 2.13 23.66 -15.36
C GLU A 243 3.47 23.13 -15.88
N VAL A 244 4.53 23.22 -15.06
CA VAL A 244 5.85 22.67 -15.38
C VAL A 244 5.79 21.15 -15.61
N ILE A 245 5.10 20.39 -14.74
CA ILE A 245 4.98 18.93 -14.87
C ILE A 245 4.18 18.55 -16.12
N GLU A 246 3.04 19.21 -16.37
CA GLU A 246 2.22 18.93 -17.55
C GLU A 246 2.97 19.23 -18.85
N ALA A 247 3.72 20.32 -18.90
CA ALA A 247 4.61 20.61 -20.03
C ALA A 247 5.72 19.55 -20.17
N ALA A 248 6.41 19.20 -19.09
CA ALA A 248 7.50 18.22 -19.10
C ALA A 248 7.02 16.81 -19.52
N LYS A 249 5.81 16.41 -19.11
CA LYS A 249 5.18 15.12 -19.43
C LYS A 249 4.95 14.91 -20.93
N THR A 250 4.90 15.98 -21.73
CA THR A 250 4.81 15.88 -23.19
C THR A 250 6.06 15.26 -23.83
N LYS A 251 7.19 15.21 -23.10
CA LYS A 251 8.41 14.56 -23.56
C LYS A 251 8.25 13.03 -23.55
N PRO A 252 8.35 12.34 -24.70
CA PRO A 252 8.01 10.93 -24.81
C PRO A 252 9.06 9.97 -24.24
N PHE A 253 10.21 10.46 -23.76
CA PHE A 253 11.30 9.64 -23.23
C PHE A 253 12.01 10.34 -22.05
N GLY A 254 12.53 9.53 -21.13
CA GLY A 254 13.38 10.00 -20.03
C GLY A 254 12.66 10.83 -18.96
N PHE A 255 11.32 10.96 -19.03
CA PHE A 255 10.52 11.63 -18.01
C PHE A 255 9.23 10.85 -17.77
N GLN A 256 9.08 10.34 -16.54
CA GLN A 256 7.83 9.81 -16.04
C GLN A 256 7.28 10.84 -15.05
N ALA A 257 6.05 11.30 -15.27
CA ALA A 257 5.45 12.30 -14.41
C ALA A 257 5.12 11.71 -13.03
N PHE A 258 5.66 12.36 -12.00
CA PHE A 258 5.22 12.25 -10.61
C PHE A 258 4.60 13.58 -10.22
N TYR A 259 3.67 13.55 -9.28
CA TYR A 259 2.91 14.73 -8.89
C TYR A 259 3.13 15.04 -7.41
N PRO A 260 3.22 16.32 -7.04
CA PRO A 260 3.35 16.69 -5.65
C PRO A 260 2.04 16.44 -4.89
N GLY A 261 2.11 16.44 -3.57
CA GLY A 261 0.94 16.28 -2.71
C GLY A 261 1.12 16.90 -1.33
N PRO A 262 0.25 16.58 -0.36
CA PRO A 262 0.39 17.01 1.04
C PRO A 262 1.38 16.17 1.85
N GLY A 263 1.93 15.11 1.25
CA GLY A 263 2.85 14.16 1.85
C GLY A 263 2.66 12.75 1.27
N LEU A 264 3.50 11.81 1.70
CA LEU A 264 3.32 10.39 1.39
C LEU A 264 2.28 9.74 2.29
N GLY A 265 1.53 8.79 1.73
CA GLY A 265 0.68 7.90 2.52
C GLY A 265 0.55 6.52 1.88
N GLY A 266 -0.27 5.66 2.48
CA GLY A 266 -0.34 4.23 2.18
C GLY A 266 0.75 3.45 2.90
N HIS A 267 0.72 2.12 2.79
CA HIS A 267 1.70 1.27 3.50
C HIS A 267 3.06 1.25 2.79
N CYS A 268 3.09 0.95 1.49
CA CYS A 268 4.33 0.54 0.81
C CYS A 268 5.38 1.65 0.68
N ILE A 269 4.98 2.89 0.37
CA ILE A 269 5.95 3.97 0.07
C ILE A 269 6.57 4.61 1.30
N PRO A 270 5.82 4.84 2.40
CA PRO A 270 6.42 5.28 3.66
C PRO A 270 7.28 4.23 4.37
N ILE A 271 7.17 2.94 4.00
CA ILE A 271 7.76 1.83 4.75
C ILE A 271 8.87 1.13 3.96
N ASP A 272 8.55 0.58 2.79
CA ASP A 272 9.41 -0.37 2.08
C ASP A 272 10.81 0.19 1.74
N PRO A 273 11.00 1.48 1.38
CA PRO A 273 12.34 2.03 1.15
C PRO A 273 13.28 1.90 2.36
N PHE A 274 12.75 1.94 3.58
CA PHE A 274 13.54 1.81 4.81
C PHE A 274 14.00 0.37 5.08
N TYR A 275 13.43 -0.65 4.44
CA TYR A 275 13.94 -2.02 4.50
C TYR A 275 15.35 -2.11 3.93
N LEU A 276 15.58 -1.49 2.77
CA LEU A 276 16.92 -1.45 2.17
C LEU A 276 17.87 -0.59 2.99
N THR A 277 17.38 0.53 3.54
CA THR A 277 18.17 1.40 4.43
C THR A 277 18.67 0.63 5.65
N TRP A 278 17.80 -0.17 6.27
CA TRP A 278 18.16 -1.02 7.39
C TRP A 278 19.17 -2.11 6.99
N LYS A 279 18.89 -2.86 5.92
CA LYS A 279 19.75 -3.96 5.45
C LYS A 279 21.13 -3.47 4.99
N ALA A 280 21.21 -2.29 4.38
CA ALA A 280 22.47 -1.71 3.90
C ALA A 280 23.50 -1.47 5.02
N ARG A 281 23.06 -1.28 6.26
CA ARG A 281 23.95 -1.10 7.42
C ARG A 281 24.81 -2.32 7.70
N GLU A 282 24.33 -3.53 7.39
CA GLU A 282 25.14 -4.77 7.50
C GLU A 282 26.31 -4.78 6.50
N TYR A 283 26.25 -3.97 5.45
CA TYR A 283 27.27 -3.85 4.42
C TYR A 283 28.09 -2.56 4.55
N ASP A 284 28.06 -1.92 5.73
CA ASP A 284 28.74 -0.64 5.99
C ASP A 284 28.36 0.44 4.96
N PHE A 285 27.10 0.44 4.52
CA PHE A 285 26.60 1.32 3.47
C PHE A 285 25.42 2.18 3.95
N HIS A 286 25.51 3.49 3.70
CA HIS A 286 24.46 4.46 4.02
C HIS A 286 23.67 4.89 2.78
N THR A 287 22.37 4.64 2.78
CA THR A 287 21.47 4.95 1.67
C THR A 287 21.00 6.42 1.68
N ARG A 288 21.92 7.34 1.43
CA ARG A 288 21.70 8.81 1.50
C ARG A 288 20.48 9.30 0.72
N PHE A 289 20.28 8.80 -0.51
CA PHE A 289 19.14 9.22 -1.35
C PHE A 289 17.78 8.79 -0.78
N ILE A 290 17.71 7.58 -0.20
CA ILE A 290 16.47 7.06 0.37
C ILE A 290 16.11 7.85 1.63
N GLU A 291 17.09 8.11 2.49
CA GLU A 291 16.92 8.89 3.72
C GLU A 291 16.48 10.32 3.40
N LEU A 292 17.18 11.00 2.49
CA LEU A 292 16.82 12.35 2.03
C LEU A 292 15.42 12.40 1.42
N ALA A 293 15.04 11.43 0.59
CA ALA A 293 13.69 11.35 0.05
C ALA A 293 12.63 11.20 1.16
N GLY A 294 12.93 10.41 2.20
CA GLY A 294 12.08 10.28 3.38
C GLY A 294 11.92 11.58 4.16
N GLU A 295 13.01 12.34 4.32
CA GLU A 295 13.02 13.66 4.97
C GLU A 295 12.17 14.66 4.20
N ILE A 296 12.46 14.87 2.91
CA ILE A 296 11.74 15.81 2.04
C ILE A 296 10.24 15.50 2.07
N ASN A 297 9.87 14.24 1.82
CA ASN A 297 8.46 13.84 1.81
C ASN A 297 7.75 14.05 3.16
N THR A 298 8.47 13.94 4.27
CA THR A 298 7.94 14.22 5.61
C THR A 298 7.78 15.73 5.86
N GLN A 299 8.67 16.55 5.28
CA GLN A 299 8.68 18.01 5.41
C GLN A 299 7.50 18.67 4.68
N VAL A 300 7.02 18.09 3.57
CA VAL A 300 5.91 18.67 2.77
C VAL A 300 4.66 18.90 3.60
N THR A 301 4.32 18.01 4.53
CA THR A 301 3.15 18.22 5.41
C THR A 301 3.32 19.45 6.31
N TYR A 302 4.55 19.75 6.74
CA TYR A 302 4.85 20.96 7.50
C TYR A 302 4.84 22.20 6.59
N TYR A 303 5.30 22.08 5.34
CA TYR A 303 5.16 23.15 4.36
C TYR A 303 3.68 23.51 4.11
N VAL A 304 2.79 22.53 3.92
CA VAL A 304 1.34 22.76 3.77
C VAL A 304 0.76 23.48 4.99
N LEU A 305 1.17 23.07 6.19
CA LEU A 305 0.77 23.74 7.43
C LEU A 305 1.18 25.21 7.49
N GLU A 306 2.42 25.53 7.09
CA GLU A 306 2.88 26.92 7.03
C GLU A 306 2.13 27.73 5.96
N LYS A 307 1.80 27.12 4.80
CA LYS A 307 0.94 27.76 3.78
C LYS A 307 -0.46 28.07 4.31
N ILE A 308 -1.07 27.17 5.09
CA ILE A 308 -2.35 27.42 5.76
C ILE A 308 -2.24 28.61 6.72
N ILE A 309 -1.19 28.64 7.55
CA ILE A 309 -0.96 29.73 8.52
C ILE A 309 -0.78 31.06 7.80
N GLN A 310 0.04 31.10 6.74
CA GLN A 310 0.27 32.30 5.95
C GLN A 310 -1.03 32.81 5.33
N ALA A 311 -1.79 31.93 4.69
CA ALA A 311 -3.05 32.31 4.03
C ALA A 311 -4.12 32.81 5.00
N LEU A 312 -4.21 32.20 6.19
CA LEU A 312 -5.08 32.70 7.26
C LEU A 312 -4.63 34.09 7.73
N ASN A 313 -3.32 34.30 7.91
CA ASN A 313 -2.78 35.61 8.31
C ASN A 313 -3.02 36.71 7.27
N GLU A 314 -2.89 36.39 5.97
CA GLU A 314 -3.23 37.32 4.88
C GLU A 314 -4.70 37.75 4.94
N ASN A 315 -5.59 36.88 5.43
CA ASN A 315 -7.00 37.17 5.70
C ASN A 315 -7.28 37.68 7.12
N LYS A 316 -6.24 38.00 7.90
CA LYS A 316 -6.31 38.49 9.29
C LYS A 316 -6.99 37.51 10.26
N THR A 317 -6.96 36.23 9.96
CA THR A 317 -7.49 35.15 10.81
C THR A 317 -6.34 34.47 11.55
N SER A 318 -6.43 34.37 12.88
CA SER A 318 -5.46 33.60 13.66
C SER A 318 -5.73 32.11 13.51
N ILE A 319 -4.68 31.27 13.38
CA ILE A 319 -4.84 29.81 13.39
C ILE A 319 -5.47 29.30 14.69
N LYS A 320 -5.21 29.96 15.82
CA LYS A 320 -5.81 29.58 17.10
C LYS A 320 -7.28 29.96 17.09
N GLY A 321 -8.15 28.96 17.13
CA GLY A 321 -9.61 29.11 17.03
C GLY A 321 -10.15 29.11 15.60
N ALA A 322 -9.30 29.11 14.57
CA ALA A 322 -9.75 29.00 13.18
C ALA A 322 -10.44 27.65 12.95
N ARG A 323 -11.56 27.67 12.22
CA ARG A 323 -12.26 26.46 11.77
C ARG A 323 -11.69 26.02 10.44
N ILE A 324 -11.13 24.80 10.40
CA ILE A 324 -10.50 24.24 9.21
C ILE A 324 -11.19 22.95 8.81
N LEU A 325 -11.59 22.86 7.54
CA LEU A 325 -12.15 21.64 6.97
C LEU A 325 -11.12 20.94 6.09
N ILE A 326 -10.78 19.70 6.43
CA ILE A 326 -9.94 18.84 5.58
C ILE A 326 -10.83 18.06 4.61
N LEU A 327 -10.59 18.21 3.31
CA LEU A 327 -11.23 17.42 2.26
C LEU A 327 -10.34 16.25 1.85
N GLY A 328 -10.77 15.05 2.25
CA GLY A 328 -10.15 13.76 1.98
C GLY A 328 -9.14 13.34 3.05
N VAL A 329 -9.45 12.28 3.79
CA VAL A 329 -8.54 11.66 4.77
C VAL A 329 -7.97 10.33 4.28
N ALA A 330 -8.53 9.75 3.21
CA ALA A 330 -7.91 8.67 2.48
C ALA A 330 -6.52 9.09 1.95
N TYR A 331 -5.57 8.17 1.90
CA TYR A 331 -4.21 8.49 1.45
C TYR A 331 -4.11 8.67 -0.08
N LYS A 332 -5.06 8.08 -0.81
CA LYS A 332 -5.17 8.10 -2.27
C LYS A 332 -6.61 8.43 -2.66
N LYS A 333 -6.76 8.99 -3.86
CA LYS A 333 -8.03 9.20 -4.52
C LYS A 333 -8.87 7.91 -4.57
N ASP A 334 -10.15 8.06 -4.28
CA ASP A 334 -11.23 7.08 -4.45
C ASP A 334 -11.03 5.71 -3.76
N VAL A 335 -10.36 5.70 -2.61
CA VAL A 335 -10.20 4.51 -1.76
C VAL A 335 -10.62 4.78 -0.32
N ASP A 336 -10.94 3.71 0.42
CA ASP A 336 -11.36 3.76 1.82
C ASP A 336 -10.20 3.51 2.81
N ASP A 337 -8.97 3.77 2.36
CA ASP A 337 -7.75 3.50 3.12
C ASP A 337 -7.07 4.81 3.56
N MET A 338 -6.87 4.94 4.87
CA MET A 338 -6.23 6.10 5.51
C MET A 338 -4.89 5.74 6.18
N ARG A 339 -4.34 4.55 5.93
CA ARG A 339 -3.05 4.14 6.50
C ARG A 339 -1.94 5.11 6.10
N GLU A 340 -1.18 5.57 7.10
CA GLU A 340 -0.15 6.60 6.98
C GLU A 340 -0.60 7.87 6.22
N SER A 341 -1.91 8.19 6.22
CA SER A 341 -2.41 9.36 5.49
C SER A 341 -1.78 10.67 6.02
N PRO A 342 -1.27 11.54 5.13
CA PRO A 342 -0.72 12.85 5.52
C PRO A 342 -1.79 13.77 6.10
N ALA A 343 -3.06 13.60 5.71
CA ALA A 343 -4.19 14.36 6.23
C ALA A 343 -4.32 14.21 7.76
N LEU A 344 -4.16 12.98 8.29
CA LEU A 344 -4.25 12.71 9.73
C LEU A 344 -3.14 13.42 10.52
N LYS A 345 -1.93 13.46 9.95
CA LYS A 345 -0.79 14.20 10.53
C LYS A 345 -1.07 15.70 10.50
N LEU A 346 -1.58 16.22 9.38
CA LEU A 346 -1.91 17.64 9.24
C LEU A 346 -2.99 18.07 10.24
N MET A 347 -4.05 17.27 10.41
CA MET A 347 -5.09 17.52 11.42
C MET A 347 -4.51 17.62 12.84
N ASP A 348 -3.64 16.68 13.22
CA ASP A 348 -2.95 16.71 14.52
C ASP A 348 -2.07 17.97 14.70
N LEU A 349 -1.33 18.37 13.66
CA LEU A 349 -0.48 19.56 13.71
C LEU A 349 -1.28 20.87 13.81
N LEU A 350 -2.43 20.94 13.14
CA LEU A 350 -3.36 22.08 13.20
C LEU A 350 -4.04 22.19 14.58
N GLU A 351 -4.55 21.07 15.10
CA GLU A 351 -5.17 21.01 16.43
C GLU A 351 -4.17 21.40 17.54
N LYS A 352 -2.91 20.98 17.44
CA LYS A 352 -1.84 21.39 18.36
C LYS A 352 -1.56 22.90 18.35
N ARG A 353 -1.86 23.59 17.26
CA ARG A 353 -1.82 25.07 17.18
C ARG A 353 -3.13 25.73 17.62
N GLY A 354 -4.12 24.94 18.07
CA GLY A 354 -5.39 25.42 18.58
C GLY A 354 -6.46 25.63 17.51
N ALA A 355 -6.29 25.11 16.29
CA ALA A 355 -7.33 25.14 15.27
C ALA A 355 -8.45 24.12 15.59
N LEU A 356 -9.67 24.43 15.17
CA LEU A 356 -10.83 23.53 15.23
C LEU A 356 -10.94 22.81 13.89
N VAL A 357 -10.51 21.55 13.86
CA VAL A 357 -10.38 20.80 12.61
C VAL A 357 -11.50 19.79 12.46
N ASP A 358 -12.25 19.89 11.38
CA ASP A 358 -13.19 18.87 10.93
C ASP A 358 -12.75 18.31 9.58
N TYR A 359 -13.39 17.24 9.13
CA TYR A 359 -13.06 16.63 7.85
C TYR A 359 -14.31 16.20 7.10
N ASN A 360 -14.19 16.14 5.78
CA ASN A 360 -15.08 15.39 4.92
C ASN A 360 -14.25 14.37 4.14
N ASP A 361 -14.77 13.16 4.03
CA ASP A 361 -14.30 12.13 3.12
C ASP A 361 -15.51 11.24 2.73
N PRO A 362 -15.78 11.05 1.42
CA PRO A 362 -16.91 10.24 0.98
C PRO A 362 -16.71 8.72 1.13
N TYR A 363 -15.47 8.26 1.32
CA TYR A 363 -15.12 6.84 1.47
C TYR A 363 -14.86 6.45 2.94
N ILE A 364 -14.62 7.45 3.81
CA ILE A 364 -14.31 7.27 5.23
C ILE A 364 -15.31 8.06 6.11
N PRO A 365 -16.53 7.53 6.32
CA PRO A 365 -17.62 8.25 7.00
C PRO A 365 -17.35 8.50 8.50
N GLU A 366 -16.52 7.67 9.12
CA GLU A 366 -16.09 7.84 10.51
C GLU A 366 -14.59 7.51 10.62
N LEU A 367 -13.83 8.35 11.33
CA LEU A 367 -12.44 8.09 11.67
C LEU A 367 -12.39 7.13 12.86
N PRO A 368 -11.87 5.90 12.69
CA PRO A 368 -11.62 5.02 13.83
C PRO A 368 -10.37 5.47 14.58
N GLU A 369 -10.28 5.08 15.85
CA GLU A 369 -9.04 5.23 16.59
C GLU A 369 -7.94 4.36 15.97
N THR A 370 -6.76 4.96 15.78
CA THR A 370 -5.57 4.26 15.32
C THR A 370 -4.53 4.25 16.42
N ARG A 371 -3.49 3.41 16.28
CA ARG A 371 -2.35 3.39 17.21
C ARG A 371 -1.68 4.77 17.36
N LYS A 372 -1.73 5.59 16.31
CA LYS A 372 -1.03 6.89 16.21
C LYS A 372 -1.94 8.09 16.48
N TYR A 373 -3.21 8.02 16.07
CA TYR A 373 -4.18 9.11 16.19
C TYR A 373 -5.44 8.61 16.88
N LYS A 374 -5.75 9.21 18.04
CA LYS A 374 -6.97 8.95 18.81
C LYS A 374 -8.03 10.00 18.47
N LYS A 375 -8.47 10.01 17.21
CA LYS A 375 -9.47 10.95 16.71
C LYS A 375 -10.76 10.18 16.45
N LYS A 376 -11.83 10.52 17.16
CA LYS A 376 -13.19 10.03 16.86
C LYS A 376 -14.00 11.20 16.31
N LYS A 377 -14.07 11.28 14.98
CA LYS A 377 -14.81 12.31 14.24
C LYS A 377 -15.63 11.66 13.14
N LYS A 378 -16.75 12.27 12.80
CA LYS A 378 -17.57 11.89 11.65
C LYS A 378 -17.31 12.85 10.50
N SER A 379 -17.40 12.32 9.29
CA SER A 379 -17.31 13.08 8.04
C SER A 379 -18.47 14.08 8.00
N VAL A 380 -18.16 15.36 7.83
CA VAL A 380 -19.18 16.42 7.71
C VAL A 380 -19.76 16.42 6.30
N GLU A 381 -21.03 16.75 6.14
CA GLU A 381 -21.65 16.86 4.82
C GLU A 381 -21.16 18.11 4.08
N LEU A 382 -20.92 18.01 2.77
CA LEU A 382 -20.53 19.15 1.93
C LEU A 382 -21.76 19.90 1.42
N THR A 383 -22.24 20.84 2.23
CA THR A 383 -23.29 21.80 1.85
C THR A 383 -22.71 23.22 1.76
N PRO A 384 -23.37 24.15 1.02
CA PRO A 384 -22.97 25.55 1.02
C PRO A 384 -22.86 26.14 2.43
N ASP A 385 -23.87 25.85 3.27
CA ASP A 385 -23.91 26.32 4.65
C ASP A 385 -22.70 25.80 5.43
N ASN A 386 -22.39 24.51 5.36
CA ASN A 386 -21.24 23.94 6.06
C ASN A 386 -19.92 24.53 5.57
N LEU A 387 -19.71 24.63 4.26
CA LEU A 387 -18.47 25.19 3.68
C LEU A 387 -18.25 26.65 4.13
N SER A 388 -19.31 27.45 4.21
CA SER A 388 -19.24 28.84 4.64
C SER A 388 -18.81 29.03 6.10
N LEU A 389 -18.97 28.01 6.95
CA LEU A 389 -18.59 28.07 8.37
C LEU A 389 -17.09 27.99 8.61
N TYR A 390 -16.32 27.47 7.66
CA TYR A 390 -14.89 27.27 7.81
C TYR A 390 -14.11 28.50 7.34
N ASP A 391 -13.06 28.84 8.10
CA ASP A 391 -12.14 29.91 7.74
C ASP A 391 -11.16 29.46 6.65
N CYS A 392 -10.89 28.15 6.57
CA CYS A 392 -10.08 27.55 5.53
C CYS A 392 -10.55 26.12 5.22
N VAL A 393 -10.60 25.79 3.92
CA VAL A 393 -10.80 24.44 3.41
C VAL A 393 -9.49 23.94 2.82
N VAL A 394 -9.04 22.76 3.20
CA VAL A 394 -7.76 22.19 2.74
C VAL A 394 -8.03 20.89 1.98
N ILE A 395 -7.66 20.86 0.70
CA ILE A 395 -7.81 19.67 -0.14
C ILE A 395 -6.56 18.82 0.02
N THR A 396 -6.69 17.67 0.68
CA THR A 396 -5.60 16.69 0.85
C THR A 396 -5.74 15.47 -0.05
N THR A 397 -6.95 15.19 -0.54
CA THR A 397 -7.21 14.13 -1.54
C THR A 397 -8.22 14.59 -2.59
N ASP A 398 -7.91 14.35 -3.86
CA ASP A 398 -8.66 14.76 -5.05
C ASP A 398 -9.71 13.73 -5.47
N HIS A 399 -10.59 13.34 -4.54
CA HIS A 399 -11.68 12.39 -4.82
C HIS A 399 -12.50 12.81 -6.04
N SER A 400 -12.87 11.84 -6.88
CA SER A 400 -13.67 12.10 -8.08
C SER A 400 -15.08 12.63 -7.76
N LEU A 401 -15.56 12.40 -6.54
CA LEU A 401 -16.86 12.88 -6.06
C LEU A 401 -16.84 14.36 -5.64
N TYR A 402 -15.67 14.98 -5.54
CA TYR A 402 -15.58 16.41 -5.23
C TYR A 402 -15.83 17.25 -6.47
N ASP A 403 -16.81 18.13 -6.38
CA ASP A 403 -17.07 19.18 -7.38
C ASP A 403 -16.18 20.39 -7.09
N PRO A 404 -15.16 20.67 -7.93
CA PRO A 404 -14.21 21.75 -7.70
C PRO A 404 -14.87 23.13 -7.73
N ASP A 405 -15.85 23.35 -8.60
CA ASP A 405 -16.52 24.65 -8.75
C ASP A 405 -17.46 24.91 -7.59
N PHE A 406 -18.18 23.88 -7.12
CA PHE A 406 -19.00 23.96 -5.93
C PHE A 406 -18.16 24.29 -4.69
N ILE A 407 -17.03 23.61 -4.49
CA ILE A 407 -16.13 23.88 -3.36
C ILE A 407 -15.59 25.30 -3.44
N ALA A 408 -15.10 25.73 -4.62
CA ALA A 408 -14.54 27.05 -4.83
C ALA A 408 -15.53 28.19 -4.54
N LYS A 409 -16.78 28.07 -4.99
CA LYS A 409 -17.80 29.12 -4.84
C LYS A 409 -18.32 29.27 -3.41
N ASN A 410 -18.29 28.22 -2.61
CA ASN A 410 -18.91 28.19 -1.28
C ASN A 410 -17.91 28.27 -0.12
N SER A 411 -16.60 28.35 -0.39
CA SER A 411 -15.55 28.40 0.64
C SER A 411 -14.93 29.80 0.73
N LYS A 412 -14.55 30.23 1.94
CA LYS A 412 -13.87 31.53 2.14
C LYS A 412 -12.45 31.54 1.61
N LEU A 413 -11.69 30.49 1.90
CA LEU A 413 -10.28 30.31 1.55
C LEU A 413 -10.02 28.82 1.33
N ILE A 414 -9.27 28.48 0.30
CA ILE A 414 -8.92 27.10 -0.05
C ILE A 414 -7.41 26.95 -0.21
N ILE A 415 -6.87 25.91 0.42
CA ILE A 415 -5.51 25.41 0.19
C ILE A 415 -5.61 24.11 -0.59
N ASP A 416 -5.21 24.13 -1.85
CA ASP A 416 -5.28 22.98 -2.76
C ASP A 416 -3.90 22.32 -2.92
N THR A 417 -3.74 21.14 -2.31
CA THR A 417 -2.48 20.38 -2.35
C THR A 417 -2.40 19.34 -3.45
N ARG A 418 -3.51 19.13 -4.19
CA ARG A 418 -3.68 18.06 -5.18
C ARG A 418 -4.01 18.55 -6.58
N ASN A 419 -4.11 19.87 -6.75
CA ASN A 419 -4.52 20.50 -7.99
C ASN A 419 -5.89 20.04 -8.48
N LEU A 420 -6.83 19.86 -7.54
CA LEU A 420 -8.21 19.55 -7.84
C LEU A 420 -8.90 20.72 -8.57
N ILE A 421 -8.66 21.95 -8.12
CA ILE A 421 -9.30 23.15 -8.68
C ILE A 421 -8.35 23.77 -9.71
N LYS A 422 -8.52 23.46 -10.99
CA LYS A 422 -7.61 23.93 -12.06
C LYS A 422 -7.82 25.38 -12.48
N SER A 423 -8.99 25.95 -12.21
CA SER A 423 -9.33 27.29 -12.70
C SER A 423 -8.55 28.37 -11.95
N LYS A 424 -7.81 29.21 -12.70
CA LYS A 424 -7.15 30.42 -12.16
C LYS A 424 -8.14 31.57 -11.90
N THR A 425 -9.45 31.37 -12.14
CA THR A 425 -10.48 32.42 -11.93
C THR A 425 -10.83 32.64 -10.46
N TYR A 426 -10.58 31.67 -9.58
CA TYR A 426 -10.95 31.73 -8.18
C TYR A 426 -9.81 32.33 -7.34
N GLN A 427 -9.99 33.56 -6.86
CA GLN A 427 -8.98 34.27 -6.05
C GLN A 427 -8.82 33.70 -4.64
N ASN A 428 -9.81 32.95 -4.15
CA ASN A 428 -9.79 32.30 -2.84
C ASN A 428 -9.04 30.96 -2.83
N VAL A 429 -8.42 30.55 -3.94
CA VAL A 429 -7.74 29.25 -4.06
C VAL A 429 -6.23 29.46 -4.15
N LEU A 430 -5.51 28.93 -3.17
CA LEU A 430 -4.05 28.93 -3.13
C LEU A 430 -3.52 27.51 -3.32
N LYS A 431 -2.49 27.38 -4.15
CA LYS A 431 -1.78 26.11 -4.35
C LYS A 431 -0.76 25.92 -3.22
N ALA A 432 -0.68 24.69 -2.72
CA ALA A 432 0.24 24.33 -1.65
C ALA A 432 0.71 22.89 -1.75
#